data_AF-A0A9X6JLT8-F1
#
_entry.id   AF-A0A9X6JLT8-F1
#
_cell.length_a   1.000
_cell.length_b   1.000
_cell.length_c   1.000
_cell.angle_alpha   90.00
_cell.angle_beta   90.00
_cell.angle_gamma   90.00
#
_symmetry.space_group_name_H-M   'P 1'
#
loop_
_entity.id
_entity.type
_entity.pdbx_description
1 polymer ?
#
loop_
_entity_poly.entity_id
_entity_poly.type
_entity_poly.pdbx_seq_one_letter_code
_entity_poly.pdbx_strand_id
1 'polypeptide(L)' 'MSCIITGLTQPLCLTLIYNISNGKLVFSSVEYGSRSLSTEFDYDSKNLVIRVPFTGEGTLVFNNNFEASCVTTNITQP' A
#
# COMPACT_ATOMS: atom_id res chain seq x y z
N MET A 1 27.77 -13.88 7.66
CA MET A 1 26.72 -14.80 7.20
C MET A 1 25.45 -13.99 6.98
N SER A 2 24.91 -13.91 5.76
CA SER A 2 23.67 -13.17 5.50
C SER A 2 22.45 -14.03 5.84
N CYS A 3 21.51 -13.49 6.61
CA CYS A 3 20.24 -14.16 6.92
C CYS A 3 19.17 -13.63 5.98
N ILE A 4 18.49 -14.52 5.26
CA ILE A 4 17.44 -14.17 4.30
C ILE A 4 16.14 -14.78 4.82
N ILE A 5 15.15 -13.93 5.09
CA ILE A 5 13.80 -14.33 5.47
C ILE A 5 12.88 -14.02 4.29
N THR A 6 12.32 -15.07 3.69
CA THR A 6 11.35 -14.99 2.59
C THR A 6 9.94 -15.24 3.09
N GLY A 7 8.94 -14.95 2.26
CA GLY A 7 7.54 -15.21 2.58
C GLY A 7 6.94 -14.26 3.61
N LEU A 8 7.55 -13.08 3.81
CA LEU A 8 6.95 -12.03 4.64
C LEU A 8 5.77 -11.45 3.88
N THR A 9 4.65 -11.30 4.57
CA THR A 9 3.45 -10.65 4.04
C THR A 9 3.13 -9.42 4.87
N GLN A 10 2.72 -8.35 4.21
CA GLN A 10 2.29 -7.13 4.86
C GLN A 10 0.99 -6.63 4.22
N PRO A 11 -0.08 -6.42 5.01
CA PRO A 11 -1.28 -5.79 4.50
C PRO A 11 -1.01 -4.31 4.24
N LEU A 12 -1.38 -3.86 3.04
CA LEU A 12 -1.22 -2.51 2.56
C LEU A 12 -2.57 -2.00 2.03
N CYS A 13 -2.72 -0.68 2.00
CA CYS A 13 -3.91 -0.03 1.45
C CYS A 13 -3.52 1.17 0.60
N LEU A 14 -3.97 1.15 -0.66
CA LEU A 14 -3.86 2.29 -1.57
C LEU A 14 -5.08 3.18 -1.34
N THR A 15 -4.83 4.43 -0.96
CA THR A 15 -5.86 5.46 -0.88
C THR A 15 -5.69 6.41 -2.05
N LEU A 16 -6.72 6.49 -2.91
CA LEU A 16 -6.80 7.43 -4.01
C LEU A 16 -7.89 8.45 -3.70
N ILE A 17 -7.62 9.72 -3.94
CA ILE A 17 -8.60 10.80 -3.85
C ILE A 17 -8.67 11.47 -5.22
N TYR A 18 -9.80 11.34 -5.89
CA TYR A 18 -10.07 11.96 -7.19
C TYR A 18 -11.09 13.07 -7.02
N ASN A 19 -10.83 14.25 -7.57
CA ASN A 19 -11.86 15.26 -7.69
C ASN A 19 -12.68 14.99 -8.94
N ILE A 20 -13.95 14.65 -8.79
CA ILE A 20 -14.79 14.23 -9.91
C ILE A 20 -15.19 15.40 -10.80
N SER A 21 -15.23 16.62 -10.26
CA SER A 21 -15.66 17.80 -11.01
C SER A 21 -14.63 18.25 -12.04
N ASN A 22 -13.35 18.06 -11.74
CA ASN A 22 -12.26 18.40 -12.67
C ASN A 22 -11.52 17.16 -13.24
N GLY A 23 -11.88 15.96 -12.79
CA GLY A 23 -11.31 14.70 -13.25
C GLY A 23 -9.85 14.47 -12.85
N LYS A 24 -9.33 15.19 -11.84
CA LYS A 24 -7.92 15.09 -11.44
C LYS A 24 -7.74 14.23 -10.18
N LEU A 25 -6.63 13.50 -10.15
CA LEU A 25 -6.12 12.88 -8.93
C LEU A 25 -5.60 13.99 -8.00
N VAL A 26 -6.21 14.10 -6.82
CA VAL A 26 -5.83 15.04 -5.77
C VAL A 26 -4.74 14.45 -4.90
N PHE A 27 -4.87 13.18 -4.55
CA PHE A 27 -3.97 12.52 -3.62
C PHE A 27 -3.89 11.02 -3.90
N SER A 28 -2.70 10.45 -3.72
CA SER A 28 -2.47 9.01 -3.74
C SER A 28 -1.43 8.66 -2.68
N SER A 29 -1.74 7.65 -1.86
CA SER A 29 -0.80 7.13 -0.87
C SER A 29 -0.99 5.64 -0.67
N VAL A 30 0.09 4.97 -0.30
CA VAL A 30 0.06 3.59 0.19
C VAL A 30 0.38 3.63 1.67
N GLU A 31 -0.54 3.12 2.48
CA GLU A 31 -0.40 3.03 3.93
C GLU A 31 -0.32 1.56 4.34
N TYR A 32 0.42 1.29 5.41
CA TYR A 32 0.38 -0.02 6.04
C TYR A 32 -0.95 -0.19 6.78
N GLY A 33 -1.52 -1.40 6.70
CA GLY A 33 -2.71 -1.75 7.47
C GLY A 33 -3.77 -2.47 6.66
N SER A 34 -4.50 -3.35 7.36
CA SER A 34 -5.66 -4.04 6.83
C SER A 34 -6.87 -3.10 6.82
N ARG A 35 -7.13 -2.45 5.68
CA ARG A 35 -8.40 -1.77 5.43
C ARG A 35 -9.32 -2.66 4.60
N SER A 36 -10.61 -2.37 4.62
CA SER A 36 -11.57 -2.95 3.66
C SER A 36 -11.54 -2.17 2.35
N LEU A 37 -11.95 -2.83 1.27
CA LEU A 37 -12.28 -2.16 0.02
C LEU A 37 -13.44 -1.19 0.30
N SER A 38 -13.22 0.10 0.08
CA SER A 38 -14.28 1.10 0.27
C SER A 38 -14.17 2.25 -0.71
N THR A 39 -15.32 2.87 -0.96
CA THR A 39 -15.46 4.05 -1.80
C THR A 39 -16.34 5.05 -1.05
N GLU A 40 -15.83 6.25 -0.83
CA GLU A 40 -16.52 7.35 -0.15
C GLU A 40 -16.55 8.57 -1.05
N PHE A 41 -17.65 9.31 -1.04
CA PHE A 41 -17.79 10.54 -1.81
C PHE A 41 -18.10 11.73 -0.90
N ASP A 42 -17.27 12.76 -0.99
CA ASP A 42 -17.47 14.04 -0.31
C ASP A 42 -18.18 15.02 -1.27
N TYR A 43 -19.40 15.40 -0.90
CA TYR A 43 -20.24 16.29 -1.70
C TYR A 43 -19.78 17.75 -1.70
N ASP A 44 -19.06 18.20 -0.68
CA ASP A 44 -18.59 19.58 -0.57
C ASP A 44 -17.33 19.79 -1.41
N SER A 45 -16.35 18.90 -1.23
CA SER A 45 -15.10 18.96 -1.99
C SER A 45 -15.18 18.31 -3.37
N LYS A 46 -16.26 17.57 -3.66
CA LYS A 46 -16.42 16.74 -4.88
C LYS A 46 -15.32 15.69 -5.04
N ASN A 47 -14.79 15.21 -3.91
CA ASN A 47 -13.74 14.22 -3.89
C ASN A 47 -14.32 12.82 -3.72
N LEU A 48 -13.91 11.91 -4.60
CA LEU A 48 -14.12 10.47 -4.51
C LEU A 48 -12.87 9.85 -3.88
N VAL A 49 -13.02 9.29 -2.69
CA VAL A 49 -12.00 8.55 -1.96
C VAL A 49 -12.19 7.07 -2.23
N ILE A 50 -11.17 6.41 -2.78
CA ILE A 50 -11.16 4.97 -3.07
C ILE A 50 -10.06 4.36 -2.22
N ARG A 51 -10.39 3.33 -1.44
CA ARG A 51 -9.44 2.57 -0.62
C ARG A 51 -9.39 1.14 -1.12
N VAL A 52 -8.23 0.72 -1.61
CA VAL A 52 -8.01 -0.62 -2.17
C VAL A 52 -7.03 -1.37 -1.29
N PRO A 53 -7.44 -2.46 -0.62
CA PRO A 53 -6.53 -3.30 0.13
C PRO A 53 -5.77 -4.26 -0.78
N PHE A 54 -4.51 -4.51 -0.46
CA PHE A 54 -3.67 -5.51 -1.10
C PHE A 54 -2.62 -6.04 -0.12
N THR A 55 -2.03 -7.18 -0.43
CA THR A 55 -0.94 -7.77 0.34
C THR A 55 0.36 -7.57 -0.42
N GLY A 56 1.33 -6.90 0.21
CA GLY A 56 2.70 -6.87 -0.26
C GLY A 56 3.45 -8.08 0.27
N GLU A 57 4.11 -8.83 -0.60
CA GLU A 57 5.06 -9.86 -0.20
C GLU A 57 6.47 -9.27 -0.22
N GLY A 58 7.31 -9.67 0.73
CA GLY A 58 8.66 -9.15 0.84
C GLY A 58 9.68 -10.20 1.25
N THR A 59 10.94 -9.88 0.96
CA THR A 59 12.10 -10.60 1.47
C THR A 59 12.93 -9.66 2.32
N LEU A 60 13.23 -10.08 3.55
CA LEU A 60 14.10 -9.35 4.47
C LEU A 60 15.50 -9.97 4.44
N VAL A 61 16.50 -9.15 4.16
CA VAL A 61 17.90 -9.55 4.12
C VAL A 61 18.65 -8.83 5.23
N PHE A 62 19.25 -9.60 6.14
CA PHE A 62 20.22 -9.10 7.11
C PHE A 62 21.63 -9.32 6.58
N ASN A 63 22.39 -8.24 6.45
CA ASN A 63 23.79 -8.32 6.08
C ASN A 63 24.71 -8.47 7.31
N ASN A 64 26.01 -8.66 7.08
CA ASN A 64 27.00 -8.85 8.14
C ASN A 64 27.22 -7.59 9.02
N ASN A 65 26.65 -6.44 8.62
CA ASN A 65 26.71 -5.18 9.35
C ASN A 65 25.42 -4.92 10.15
N PHE A 66 24.54 -5.92 10.30
CA PHE A 66 23.21 -5.80 10.92
C PHE A 66 22.27 -4.80 10.23
N GLU A 67 22.53 -4.45 8.98
CA GLU A 67 21.59 -3.67 8.18
C GLU A 67 20.50 -4.61 7.67
N ALA A 68 19.24 -4.19 7.83
CA ALA A 68 18.08 -4.90 7.35
C ALA A 68 17.52 -4.18 6.12
N SER A 69 17.40 -4.90 5.02
CA SER A 69 16.72 -4.42 3.80
C SER A 69 15.50 -5.28 3.51
N CYS A 70 14.36 -4.64 3.26
CA CYS A 70 13.14 -5.31 2.83
C CYS A 70 12.86 -4.94 1.38
N VAL A 71 12.77 -5.93 0.51
CA VAL A 71 12.43 -5.75 -0.89
C VAL A 71 11.07 -6.37 -1.14
N THR A 72 10.12 -5.59 -1.66
CA THR A 72 8.83 -6.10 -2.12
C THR A 72 9.04 -7.04 -3.30
N THR A 73 8.64 -8.29 -3.16
CA THR A 73 8.78 -9.33 -4.17
C THR A 73 7.51 -9.54 -4.98
N ASN A 74 6.33 -9.25 -4.40
CA ASN A 74 5.04 -9.42 -5.08
C ASN A 74 3.96 -8.52 -4.47
N ILE A 75 2.88 -8.30 -5.22
CA ILE A 75 1.68 -7.57 -4.78
C ILE A 75 0.45 -8.37 -5.21
N THR A 76 -0.39 -8.75 -4.26
CA THR A 76 -1.62 -9.51 -4.52
C THR A 76 -2.85 -8.79 -3.97
N GLN A 77 -3.91 -8.72 -4.77
CA GLN A 77 -5.22 -8.21 -4.34
C GLN A 77 -6.09 -9.40 -3.89
N PRO A 78 -6.78 -9.31 -2.74
CA PRO A 78 -7.70 -10.35 -2.28
C PRO A 78 -8.90 -10.54 -3.20
#